data_AF-A0A641QZB2-F1
#
_entry.id   AF-A0A641QZB2-F1
#
_cell.length_a   1.000
_cell.length_b   1.000
_cell.length_c   1.000
_cell.angle_alpha   90.00
_cell.angle_beta   90.00
_cell.angle_gamma   90.00
#
_symmetry.space_group_name_H-M   'P 1'
#
loop_
_entity.id
_entity.type
_entity.pdbx_description
1 polymer ?
#
loop_
_entity_poly.entity_id
_entity_poly.type
_entity_poly.pdbx_seq_one_letter_code
_entity_poly.pdbx_strand_id
1 'polypeptide(L)'
;MTKNKDVVVSWVYTWSKQQDMSIHEQRIVLRILEACQAELKGVKLKDYAGTKRKFEHGLWDVDAQMHVSDVIFSGRDYNEIIAALDSLAGRFFTYEDDEEWWKCGFISNPKYKKHTGIITFRVSNDLWDVFTKFAKGYREFELNKALALPTGYSLRFYMLMSGQVYPLDISLDNLKERLGIPADKYKDKNGKDRID
;
A
#
# COMPACT_ATOMS: atom_id res chain seq x y z
N MET A 1 -11.10 17.19 -13.44
CA MET A 1 -11.22 15.83 -12.86
C MET A 1 -10.17 14.95 -13.50
N THR A 2 -9.22 14.42 -12.72
CA THR A 2 -8.22 13.46 -13.21
C THR A 2 -8.95 12.22 -13.73
N LYS A 3 -8.65 11.78 -14.96
CA LYS A 3 -9.24 10.56 -15.54
C LYS A 3 -9.00 9.40 -14.58
N ASN A 4 -10.05 8.63 -14.28
CA ASN A 4 -9.95 7.50 -13.37
C ASN A 4 -8.97 6.46 -13.93
N LYS A 5 -8.17 5.85 -13.05
CA LYS A 5 -7.16 4.86 -13.43
C LYS A 5 -7.43 3.58 -12.66
N ASP A 6 -7.63 2.50 -13.41
CA ASP A 6 -7.68 1.18 -12.83
C ASP A 6 -6.26 0.67 -12.60
N VAL A 7 -6.05 0.15 -11.39
CA VAL A 7 -4.78 -0.40 -10.91
C VAL A 7 -5.01 -1.88 -10.63
N VAL A 8 -4.12 -2.69 -11.19
CA VAL A 8 -4.05 -4.12 -10.92
C VAL A 8 -3.03 -4.37 -9.83
N VAL A 9 -3.39 -5.21 -8.86
CA VAL A 9 -2.53 -5.58 -7.74
C VAL A 9 -2.52 -7.09 -7.56
N SER A 10 -1.38 -7.64 -7.17
CA SER A 10 -1.23 -9.09 -6.99
C SER A 10 -2.10 -9.63 -5.86
N TRP A 11 -2.58 -10.85 -6.05
CA TRP A 11 -3.31 -11.57 -5.01
C TRP A 11 -2.48 -11.73 -3.74
N VAL A 12 -1.17 -11.98 -3.90
CA VAL A 12 -0.20 -12.13 -2.81
C VAL A 12 -0.21 -10.90 -1.90
N TYR A 13 -0.19 -9.70 -2.48
CA TYR A 13 -0.25 -8.48 -1.68
C TYR A 13 -1.62 -8.27 -1.03
N THR A 14 -2.71 -8.45 -1.79
CA THR A 14 -4.06 -8.23 -1.26
C THR A 14 -4.43 -9.19 -0.14
N TRP A 15 -3.85 -10.39 -0.17
CA TRP A 15 -4.12 -11.44 0.80
C TRP A 15 -3.06 -11.49 1.91
N SER A 16 -2.02 -10.65 1.87
CA SER A 16 -1.00 -10.64 2.92
C SER A 16 -1.56 -10.10 4.24
N LYS A 17 -0.98 -10.55 5.37
CA LYS A 17 -1.30 -10.00 6.68
C LYS A 17 -0.64 -8.62 6.80
N GLN A 18 -1.43 -7.56 6.80
CA GLN A 18 -0.92 -6.19 6.86
C GLN A 18 -1.18 -5.54 8.21
N GLN A 19 -0.16 -4.91 8.77
CA GLN A 19 -0.26 -4.11 10.00
C GLN A 19 -1.12 -2.86 9.75
N ASP A 20 -1.99 -2.46 10.68
CA ASP A 20 -2.92 -1.32 10.53
C ASP A 20 -2.19 -0.01 10.20
N MET A 21 -2.44 0.56 9.01
CA MET A 21 -1.76 1.76 8.46
C MET A 21 -2.64 3.00 8.58
N SER A 22 -2.03 4.15 8.82
CA SER A 22 -2.67 5.45 8.66
C SER A 22 -2.98 5.75 7.19
N ILE A 23 -3.86 6.74 6.96
CA ILE A 23 -4.25 7.17 5.61
C ILE A 23 -3.04 7.66 4.81
N HIS A 24 -2.09 8.36 5.45
CA HIS A 24 -0.90 8.88 4.78
C HIS A 24 0.02 7.76 4.31
N GLU A 25 0.23 6.75 5.15
CA GLU A 25 1.02 5.56 4.83
C GLU A 25 0.41 4.79 3.65
N GLN A 26 -0.90 4.57 3.67
CA GLN A 26 -1.61 3.90 2.57
C GLN A 26 -1.49 4.66 1.25
N ARG A 27 -1.60 5.98 1.28
CA ARG A 27 -1.47 6.79 0.06
C ARG A 27 -0.08 6.67 -0.55
N ILE A 28 0.98 6.59 0.26
CA ILE A 28 2.34 6.32 -0.24
C ILE A 28 2.37 4.96 -0.95
N VAL A 29 1.85 3.91 -0.32
CA VAL A 29 1.79 2.56 -0.93
C VAL A 29 0.96 2.56 -2.23
N LEU A 30 -0.18 3.25 -2.26
CA LEU A 30 -1.00 3.41 -3.47
C LEU A 30 -0.25 4.14 -4.59
N ARG A 31 0.65 5.10 -4.26
CA ARG A 31 1.51 5.73 -5.27
C ARG A 31 2.58 4.80 -5.81
N ILE A 32 3.10 3.89 -4.98
CA ILE A 32 4.02 2.84 -5.44
C ILE A 32 3.28 1.90 -6.40
N LEU A 33 2.08 1.44 -6.04
CA LEU A 33 1.24 0.60 -6.90
C LEU A 33 0.88 1.30 -8.23
N GLU A 34 0.59 2.60 -8.20
CA GLU A 34 0.37 3.39 -9.42
C GLU A 34 1.61 3.37 -10.33
N ALA A 35 2.82 3.45 -9.75
CA ALA A 35 4.07 3.39 -10.50
C ALA A 35 4.35 1.98 -11.05
N CYS A 36 4.12 0.92 -10.28
CA CYS A 36 4.17 -0.46 -10.77
C CYS A 36 3.24 -0.65 -11.98
N GLN A 37 2.01 -0.12 -11.91
CA GLN A 37 1.05 -0.21 -13.00
C GLN A 37 1.49 0.57 -14.25
N ALA A 38 2.16 1.70 -14.06
CA ALA A 38 2.75 2.47 -15.15
C ALA A 38 3.84 1.69 -15.88
N GLU A 39 4.71 1.03 -15.12
CA GLU A 39 5.78 0.18 -15.64
C GLU A 39 5.24 -0.99 -16.46
N LEU A 40 4.23 -1.69 -15.92
CA LEU A 40 3.54 -2.79 -16.61
C LEU A 40 2.89 -2.35 -17.94
N LYS A 41 2.50 -1.07 -18.06
CA LYS A 41 1.96 -0.48 -19.29
C LYS A 41 3.07 0.02 -20.26
N GLY A 42 4.34 -0.26 -19.96
CA GLY A 42 5.49 0.15 -20.75
C GLY A 42 5.82 1.65 -20.66
N VAL A 43 5.28 2.37 -19.67
CA VAL A 43 5.54 3.81 -19.51
C VAL A 43 6.86 4.02 -18.78
N LYS A 44 7.71 4.91 -19.30
CA LYS A 44 8.96 5.28 -18.64
C LYS A 44 8.70 5.94 -17.29
N LEU A 45 9.20 5.32 -16.23
CA LEU A 45 8.97 5.75 -14.84
C LEU A 45 9.63 7.08 -14.45
N LYS A 46 10.66 7.48 -15.19
CA LYS A 46 11.40 8.74 -14.94
C LYS A 46 10.55 10.01 -15.09
N ASP A 47 9.43 9.94 -15.84
CA ASP A 47 8.54 11.08 -16.12
C ASP A 47 7.05 10.65 -16.24
N TYR A 48 6.62 9.68 -15.43
CA TYR A 48 5.29 9.07 -15.62
C TYR A 48 4.16 10.12 -15.71
N ALA A 49 3.52 10.15 -16.88
CA ALA A 49 2.27 10.88 -17.19
C ALA A 49 2.22 12.35 -16.74
N GLY A 50 3.32 13.10 -16.88
CA GLY A 50 3.36 14.53 -16.53
C GLY A 50 3.34 14.81 -15.02
N THR A 51 3.60 13.80 -14.20
CA THR A 51 3.73 13.96 -12.76
C THR A 51 5.18 14.20 -12.37
N LYS A 52 5.45 15.07 -11.39
CA LYS A 52 6.82 15.37 -10.90
C LYS A 52 7.43 14.22 -10.06
N ARG A 53 6.92 13.01 -10.26
CA ARG A 53 7.28 11.80 -9.51
C ARG A 53 8.29 11.01 -10.33
N LYS A 54 9.29 10.44 -9.67
CA LYS A 54 10.36 9.68 -10.31
C LYS A 54 10.52 8.35 -9.59
N PHE A 55 10.62 7.28 -10.36
CA PHE A 55 11.00 5.96 -9.87
C PHE A 55 12.12 5.44 -10.77
N GLU A 56 13.24 5.08 -10.15
CA GLU A 56 14.46 4.64 -10.85
C GLU A 56 14.91 3.31 -10.26
N HIS A 57 14.95 2.27 -11.10
CA HIS A 57 15.41 0.95 -10.70
C HIS A 57 16.93 0.94 -10.50
N GLY A 58 17.35 0.60 -9.29
CA GLY A 58 18.71 0.21 -8.93
C GLY A 58 18.89 -1.31 -8.96
N LEU A 59 20.06 -1.77 -8.48
CA LEU A 59 20.39 -3.19 -8.46
C LEU A 59 19.51 -3.98 -7.47
N TRP A 60 19.16 -3.37 -6.35
CA TRP A 60 18.46 -4.01 -5.23
C TRP A 60 17.15 -3.30 -4.85
N ASP A 61 17.06 -2.02 -5.17
CA ASP A 61 15.97 -1.14 -4.76
C ASP A 61 15.51 -0.24 -5.92
N VAL A 62 14.28 0.24 -5.82
CA VAL A 62 13.75 1.31 -6.64
C VAL A 62 13.81 2.61 -5.84
N ASP A 63 14.63 3.56 -6.29
CA ASP A 63 14.67 4.90 -5.72
C ASP A 63 13.42 5.68 -6.15
N ALA A 64 12.64 6.15 -5.19
CA ALA A 64 11.41 6.89 -5.41
C ALA A 64 11.53 8.35 -4.95
N GLN A 65 10.96 9.26 -5.74
CA GLN A 65 10.83 10.68 -5.42
C GLN A 65 9.42 11.17 -5.77
N MET A 66 8.79 11.91 -4.85
CA MET A 66 7.51 12.58 -5.12
C MET A 66 7.32 13.82 -4.25
N HIS A 67 6.31 14.63 -4.57
CA HIS A 67 5.96 15.77 -3.73
C HIS A 67 5.00 15.34 -2.63
N VAL A 68 5.14 15.89 -1.44
CA VAL A 68 4.35 15.50 -0.27
C VAL A 68 2.84 15.71 -0.45
N SER A 69 2.45 16.66 -1.30
CA SER A 69 1.04 16.87 -1.66
C SER A 69 0.41 15.70 -2.42
N ASP A 70 1.20 14.79 -2.97
CA ASP A 70 0.69 13.63 -3.70
C ASP A 70 0.11 12.56 -2.75
N VAL A 71 0.44 12.64 -1.45
CA VAL A 71 0.12 11.65 -0.42
C VAL A 71 -0.48 12.26 0.86
N ILE A 72 -0.12 13.49 1.21
CA ILE A 72 -0.65 14.22 2.38
C ILE A 72 -1.45 15.41 1.88
N PHE A 73 -2.78 15.28 1.89
CA PHE A 73 -3.71 16.26 1.32
C PHE A 73 -4.06 17.41 2.28
N SER A 74 -3.95 17.18 3.58
CA SER A 74 -4.18 18.12 4.68
C SER A 74 -3.16 17.85 5.78
N GLY A 75 -2.85 18.84 6.64
CA GLY A 75 -1.88 18.63 7.73
C GLY A 75 -0.44 18.45 7.23
N ARG A 76 0.04 19.38 6.39
CA ARG A 76 1.42 19.32 5.86
C ARG A 76 2.44 19.92 6.82
N ASP A 77 2.27 19.70 8.13
CA ASP A 77 3.31 20.06 9.09
C ASP A 77 4.51 19.10 8.93
N TYR A 78 5.70 19.62 9.19
CA TYR A 78 6.94 18.87 9.17
C TYR A 78 6.83 17.59 10.02
N ASN A 79 6.26 17.67 11.22
CA ASN A 79 6.17 16.53 12.13
C ASN A 79 5.24 15.43 11.60
N GLU A 80 4.10 15.80 11.00
CA GLU A 80 3.17 14.84 10.40
C GLU A 80 3.81 14.11 9.21
N ILE A 81 4.59 14.83 8.39
CA ILE A 81 5.31 14.25 7.26
C ILE A 81 6.35 13.24 7.75
N ILE A 82 7.15 13.62 8.74
CA ILE A 82 8.18 12.73 9.30
C ILE A 82 7.52 11.53 9.98
N ALA A 83 6.46 11.72 10.76
CA ALA A 83 5.76 10.63 11.44
C ALA A 83 5.17 9.61 10.45
N ALA A 84 4.58 10.08 9.34
CA ALA A 84 4.05 9.19 8.30
C ALA A 84 5.16 8.39 7.60
N LEU A 85 6.29 9.02 7.29
CA LEU A 85 7.43 8.36 6.65
C LEU A 85 8.11 7.36 7.59
N ASP A 86 8.36 7.77 8.84
CA ASP A 86 9.01 6.95 9.86
C ASP A 86 8.15 5.74 10.24
N SER A 87 6.85 5.95 10.45
CA SER A 87 5.90 4.87 10.71
C SER A 87 5.86 3.87 9.54
N LEU A 88 5.83 4.35 8.28
CA LEU A 88 5.81 3.44 7.13
C LEU A 88 7.12 2.65 6.98
N ALA A 89 8.26 3.28 7.26
CA ALA A 89 9.56 2.61 7.27
C ALA A 89 9.67 1.53 8.36
N GLY A 90 8.96 1.72 9.49
CA GLY A 90 8.84 0.73 10.56
C GLY A 90 7.87 -0.42 10.25
N ARG A 91 7.15 -0.38 9.12
CA ARG A 91 6.23 -1.45 8.72
C ARG A 91 6.85 -2.41 7.75
N PHE A 92 6.45 -3.67 7.91
CA PHE A 92 7.01 -4.76 7.14
C PHE A 92 5.97 -5.51 6.35
N PHE A 93 6.39 -5.95 5.17
CA PHE A 93 5.74 -6.98 4.39
C PHE A 93 6.47 -8.30 4.62
N THR A 94 5.72 -9.35 4.93
CA THR A 94 6.24 -10.72 5.04
C THR A 94 5.70 -11.53 3.88
N TYR A 95 6.61 -12.16 3.14
CA TYR A 95 6.31 -13.16 2.12
C TYR A 95 6.65 -14.54 2.68
N GLU A 96 5.81 -15.51 2.39
CA GLU A 96 6.00 -16.90 2.76
C GLU A 96 5.27 -17.79 1.75
N ASP A 97 5.99 -18.77 1.19
CA ASP A 97 5.41 -19.91 0.50
C ASP A 97 6.16 -21.20 0.88
N ASP A 98 5.94 -22.28 0.12
CA ASP A 98 6.55 -23.58 0.42
C ASP A 98 8.07 -23.60 0.20
N GLU A 99 8.65 -22.61 -0.50
CA GLU A 99 10.07 -22.57 -0.87
C GLU A 99 10.86 -21.51 -0.11
N GLU A 100 10.29 -20.32 0.10
CA GLU A 100 10.99 -19.19 0.69
C GLU A 100 10.18 -18.41 1.72
N TRP A 101 10.89 -17.92 2.74
CA TRP A 101 10.40 -16.93 3.69
C TRP A 101 11.31 -15.71 3.65
N TRP A 102 10.73 -14.54 3.49
CA TRP A 102 11.46 -13.28 3.60
C TRP A 102 10.59 -12.15 4.10
N LYS A 103 11.25 -11.11 4.58
CA LYS A 103 10.60 -9.93 5.17
C LYS A 103 11.34 -8.68 4.75
N CYS A 104 10.62 -7.68 4.30
CA CYS A 104 11.18 -6.38 3.96
C CYS A 104 10.30 -5.24 4.48
N GLY A 105 10.87 -4.04 4.61
CA GLY A 105 10.10 -2.84 4.89
C GLY A 105 9.29 -2.40 3.67
N PHE A 106 8.15 -1.72 3.88
CA PHE A 106 7.40 -1.12 2.77
C PHE A 106 8.19 -0.03 2.04
N ILE A 107 8.94 0.75 2.82
CA ILE A 107 9.92 1.71 2.32
C ILE A 107 11.19 1.65 3.18
N SER A 108 12.32 2.08 2.62
CA SER A 108 13.57 2.26 3.35
C SER A 108 14.18 3.63 3.07
N ASN A 109 15.05 4.07 3.99
CA ASN A 109 15.79 5.33 3.92
C ASN A 109 14.92 6.56 3.54
N PRO A 110 13.75 6.78 4.17
CA PRO A 110 12.95 7.95 3.86
C PRO A 110 13.69 9.24 4.20
N LYS A 111 13.57 10.23 3.33
CA LYS A 111 14.11 11.58 3.52
C LYS A 111 13.06 12.60 3.12
N TYR A 112 13.01 13.68 3.87
CA TYR A 112 12.22 14.85 3.52
C TYR A 112 13.15 16.05 3.29
N LYS A 113 13.15 16.58 2.07
CA LYS A 113 13.89 17.81 1.75
C LYS A 113 13.07 19.01 2.19
N LYS A 114 13.49 19.60 3.32
CA LYS A 114 12.84 20.77 3.92
C LYS A 114 12.66 21.90 2.90
N HIS A 115 11.55 22.61 3.00
CA HIS A 115 11.17 23.76 2.14
C HIS A 115 10.94 23.46 0.66
N THR A 116 11.21 22.25 0.16
CA THR A 116 10.91 21.88 -1.23
C THR A 116 9.65 21.02 -1.35
N GLY A 117 9.16 20.47 -0.24
CA GLY A 117 8.02 19.55 -0.25
C GLY A 117 8.35 18.19 -0.89
N ILE A 118 9.63 17.86 -1.09
CA ILE A 118 10.05 16.63 -1.78
C ILE A 118 10.37 15.56 -0.75
N ILE A 119 9.75 14.40 -0.91
CA ILE A 119 10.07 13.18 -0.18
C ILE A 119 10.79 12.21 -1.11
N THR A 120 11.78 11.50 -0.57
CA THR A 120 12.47 10.40 -1.26
C THR A 120 12.53 9.18 -0.35
N PHE A 121 12.43 7.99 -0.92
CA PHE A 121 12.56 6.73 -0.19
C PHE A 121 12.91 5.62 -1.19
N ARG A 122 13.19 4.42 -0.69
CA ARG A 122 13.49 3.24 -1.49
C ARG A 122 12.47 2.16 -1.27
N VAL A 123 12.24 1.34 -2.30
CA VAL A 123 11.38 0.14 -2.24
C VAL A 123 12.22 -1.04 -2.68
N SER A 124 12.21 -2.15 -1.94
CA SER A 124 12.94 -3.37 -2.35
C SER A 124 12.42 -3.88 -3.70
N ASN A 125 13.31 -4.36 -4.57
CA ASN A 125 12.91 -5.02 -5.81
C ASN A 125 12.05 -6.26 -5.53
N ASP A 126 12.26 -6.99 -4.43
CA ASP A 126 11.43 -8.15 -4.05
C ASP A 126 9.97 -7.73 -3.80
N LEU A 127 9.77 -6.59 -3.13
CA LEU A 127 8.44 -6.05 -2.88
C LEU A 127 7.80 -5.50 -4.17
N TRP A 128 8.59 -4.84 -5.00
CA TRP A 128 8.15 -4.36 -6.31
C TRP A 128 7.67 -5.51 -7.21
N ASP A 129 8.41 -6.62 -7.20
CA ASP A 129 8.06 -7.86 -7.88
C ASP A 129 6.77 -8.45 -7.34
N VAL A 130 6.58 -8.47 -6.01
CA VAL A 130 5.31 -8.90 -5.42
C VAL A 130 4.15 -8.06 -5.95
N PHE A 131 4.30 -6.74 -6.12
CA PHE A 131 3.23 -5.90 -6.65
C PHE A 131 2.92 -6.16 -8.13
N THR A 132 3.90 -6.63 -8.91
CA THR A 132 3.80 -6.78 -10.37
C THR A 132 3.62 -8.24 -10.83
N LYS A 133 3.88 -9.23 -9.97
CA LYS A 133 3.70 -10.67 -10.26
C LYS A 133 2.27 -11.11 -10.00
N PHE A 134 1.56 -11.50 -11.06
CA PHE A 134 0.15 -11.91 -11.01
C PHE A 134 -0.06 -13.43 -11.13
N ALA A 135 0.99 -14.24 -10.99
CA ALA A 135 0.91 -15.69 -11.19
C ALA A 135 -0.12 -16.39 -10.28
N LYS A 136 -0.27 -15.91 -9.04
CA LYS A 136 -1.26 -16.40 -8.06
C LYS A 136 -2.63 -15.67 -8.17
N GLY A 137 -2.85 -14.92 -9.25
CA GLY A 137 -4.05 -14.10 -9.48
C GLY A 137 -3.83 -12.61 -9.17
N TYR A 138 -4.86 -11.80 -9.45
CA TYR A 138 -4.84 -10.36 -9.24
C TYR A 138 -6.21 -9.80 -8.83
N ARG A 139 -6.21 -8.54 -8.41
CA ARG A 139 -7.40 -7.71 -8.17
C ARG A 139 -7.25 -6.39 -8.91
N GLU A 140 -8.36 -5.88 -9.43
CA GLU A 140 -8.41 -4.59 -10.10
C GLU A 140 -9.29 -3.64 -9.29
N PHE A 141 -8.84 -2.40 -9.10
CA PHE A 141 -9.59 -1.39 -8.39
C PHE A 141 -9.33 0.02 -8.91
N GLU A 142 -10.31 0.91 -8.72
CA GLU A 142 -10.17 2.32 -9.09
C GLU A 142 -9.30 3.08 -8.08
N LEU A 143 -8.17 3.63 -8.54
CA LEU A 143 -7.20 4.32 -7.68
C LEU A 143 -7.76 5.57 -7.00
N ASN A 144 -8.57 6.36 -7.70
CA ASN A 144 -9.11 7.59 -7.12
C ASN A 144 -10.09 7.31 -5.97
N LYS A 145 -10.88 6.22 -6.07
CA LYS A 145 -11.72 5.76 -4.97
C LYS A 145 -10.86 5.31 -3.79
N ALA A 146 -9.83 4.51 -4.05
CA ALA A 146 -8.90 4.04 -3.01
C ALA A 146 -8.23 5.20 -2.25
N LEU A 147 -7.75 6.23 -2.94
CA LEU A 147 -7.13 7.43 -2.33
C LEU A 147 -8.08 8.26 -1.46
N ALA A 148 -9.39 8.17 -1.73
CA ALA A 148 -10.44 8.90 -1.03
C ALA A 148 -10.99 8.16 0.19
N LEU A 149 -10.67 6.87 0.38
CA LEU A 149 -11.18 6.09 1.49
C LEU A 149 -10.62 6.61 2.84
N PRO A 150 -11.47 6.72 3.87
CA PRO A 150 -11.12 7.41 5.12
C PRO A 150 -10.35 6.52 6.12
N THR A 151 -10.27 5.21 5.91
CA THR A 151 -9.61 4.30 6.86
C THR A 151 -8.87 3.17 6.15
N GLY A 152 -7.88 2.57 6.83
CA GLY A 152 -7.17 1.39 6.34
C GLY A 152 -8.05 0.16 6.20
N TYR A 153 -9.00 -0.01 7.10
CA TYR A 153 -9.99 -1.08 7.00
C TYR A 153 -10.84 -0.93 5.73
N SER A 154 -11.31 0.29 5.44
CA SER A 154 -12.09 0.57 4.22
C SER A 154 -11.28 0.30 2.95
N LEU A 155 -10.00 0.72 2.91
CA LEU A 155 -9.13 0.47 1.76
C LEU A 155 -8.89 -1.03 1.54
N ARG A 156 -8.55 -1.76 2.61
CA ARG A 156 -8.30 -3.21 2.53
C ARG A 156 -9.54 -3.98 2.12
N PHE A 157 -10.68 -3.65 2.73
CA PHE A 157 -11.94 -4.25 2.38
C PHE A 157 -12.30 -3.96 0.92
N TYR A 158 -12.10 -2.73 0.45
CA TYR A 158 -12.30 -2.37 -0.94
C TYR A 158 -11.39 -3.17 -1.88
N MET A 159 -10.09 -3.29 -1.58
CA MET A 159 -9.15 -4.08 -2.39
C MET A 159 -9.48 -5.58 -2.39
N LEU A 160 -9.95 -6.11 -1.26
CA LEU A 160 -10.35 -7.52 -1.11
C LEU A 160 -11.60 -7.85 -1.95
N MET A 161 -12.58 -6.93 -1.94
CA MET A 161 -13.89 -7.12 -2.57
C MET A 161 -13.95 -6.64 -4.02
N SER A 162 -13.03 -5.79 -4.47
CA SER A 162 -13.06 -5.23 -5.81
C SER A 162 -12.87 -6.32 -6.89
N GLY A 163 -13.72 -6.31 -7.92
CA GLY A 163 -13.70 -7.30 -8.99
C GLY A 163 -14.19 -8.70 -8.58
N GLN A 164 -14.78 -8.84 -7.39
CA GLN A 164 -15.30 -10.12 -6.91
C GLN A 164 -16.64 -10.46 -7.59
N VAL A 165 -16.68 -11.58 -8.33
CA VAL A 165 -17.89 -12.07 -9.04
C VAL A 165 -18.66 -13.11 -8.22
N TYR A 166 -17.97 -13.86 -7.35
CA TYR A 166 -18.54 -14.91 -6.51
C TYR A 166 -18.37 -14.59 -5.02
N PRO A 167 -19.29 -15.05 -4.14
CA PRO A 167 -19.15 -14.85 -2.70
C PRO A 167 -17.79 -15.33 -2.18
N LEU A 168 -17.17 -14.53 -1.31
CA LEU A 168 -15.95 -14.93 -0.61
C LEU A 168 -16.37 -15.72 0.64
N ASP A 169 -16.07 -17.02 0.66
CA ASP A 169 -16.25 -17.85 1.86
C ASP A 169 -14.99 -17.73 2.74
N ILE A 170 -15.11 -17.00 3.85
CA ILE A 170 -14.01 -16.71 4.76
C ILE A 170 -14.54 -16.65 6.19
N SER A 171 -13.79 -17.23 7.13
CA SER A 171 -14.11 -17.11 8.55
C SER A 171 -13.93 -15.66 9.03
N LEU A 172 -14.70 -15.26 10.04
CA LEU A 172 -14.61 -13.93 10.61
C LEU A 172 -13.20 -13.62 11.14
N ASP A 173 -12.52 -14.61 11.74
CA ASP A 173 -11.16 -14.44 12.26
C ASP A 173 -10.15 -14.19 11.14
N ASN A 174 -10.25 -14.93 10.03
CA ASN A 174 -9.39 -14.72 8.88
C ASN A 174 -9.68 -13.35 8.24
N LEU A 175 -10.95 -12.95 8.11
CA LEU A 175 -11.30 -11.61 7.64
C LEU A 175 -10.70 -10.50 8.52
N LYS A 176 -10.83 -10.61 9.86
CA LYS A 176 -10.22 -9.67 10.80
C LYS A 176 -8.70 -9.60 10.62
N GLU A 177 -8.05 -10.74 10.46
CA GLU A 177 -6.62 -10.81 10.24
C GLU A 177 -6.20 -10.14 8.92
N ARG A 178 -6.91 -10.37 7.80
CA ARG A 178 -6.62 -9.69 6.51
C ARG A 178 -6.87 -8.18 6.59
N LEU A 179 -7.86 -7.75 7.36
CA LEU A 179 -8.11 -6.34 7.61
C LEU A 179 -7.08 -5.72 8.57
N GLY A 180 -6.24 -6.53 9.24
CA GLY A 180 -5.29 -6.09 10.27
C GLY A 180 -5.95 -5.62 11.55
N ILE A 181 -7.13 -6.16 11.86
CA ILE A 181 -7.86 -5.92 13.11
C ILE A 181 -7.19 -6.75 14.22
N PRO A 182 -6.79 -6.13 15.35
CA PRO A 182 -6.25 -6.86 16.50
C PRO A 182 -7.20 -7.95 17.00
N ALA A 183 -6.66 -9.08 17.46
CA ALA A 183 -7.46 -10.26 17.82
C ALA A 183 -8.45 -10.02 18.98
N ASP A 184 -8.07 -9.12 19.90
CA ASP A 184 -8.87 -8.67 21.05
C ASP A 184 -9.86 -7.55 20.69
N LYS A 185 -9.72 -6.93 19.50
CA LYS A 185 -10.62 -5.89 19.06
C LYS A 185 -12.01 -6.48 18.78
N TYR A 186 -13.03 -5.83 19.33
CA TYR A 186 -14.42 -6.29 19.32
C TYR A 186 -14.67 -7.57 20.13
N LYS A 187 -13.82 -7.89 21.10
CA LYS A 187 -14.12 -8.90 22.13
C LYS A 187 -14.76 -8.25 23.35
N ASP A 188 -15.69 -8.94 23.98
CA ASP A 188 -16.29 -8.54 25.25
C ASP A 188 -15.34 -8.88 26.41
N LYS A 189 -15.73 -8.51 27.64
CA LYS A 189 -14.96 -8.80 28.87
C LYS A 189 -14.73 -10.29 29.13
N ASN A 190 -15.45 -11.18 28.45
CA ASN A 190 -15.36 -12.63 28.56
C ASN A 190 -14.61 -13.25 27.36
N GLY A 191 -14.07 -12.45 26.44
CA GLY A 191 -13.37 -12.93 25.23
C GLY A 191 -14.27 -13.37 24.09
N LYS A 192 -15.60 -13.16 24.16
CA LYS A 192 -16.54 -13.48 23.08
C LYS A 192 -16.67 -12.29 22.12
N ASP A 193 -16.97 -12.55 20.84
CA ASP A 193 -17.26 -11.46 19.90
C ASP A 193 -18.47 -10.64 20.36
N ARG A 194 -18.28 -9.32 20.37
CA ARG A 194 -19.30 -8.32 20.64
C ARG A 194 -20.36 -8.32 19.54
N ILE A 195 -21.64 -8.27 19.95
CA ILE A 195 -22.82 -8.24 19.05
C ILE A 195 -23.58 -6.91 19.21
N ASP A 196 -23.03 -5.95 19.98
CA ASP A 196 -23.62 -4.66 20.29
C ASP A 196 -23.29 -3.56 19.26
#